data_AF-A0A353YA18-F1
#
_entry.id   AF-A0A353YA18-F1
#
_cell.length_a   1.000
_cell.length_b   1.000
_cell.length_c   1.000
_cell.angle_alpha   90.00
_cell.angle_beta   90.00
_cell.angle_gamma   90.00
#
_symmetry.space_group_name_H-M   'P 1'
#
loop_
_entity.id
_entity.type
_entity.pdbx_description
1 polymer ?
#
loop_
_entity_poly.entity_id
_entity_poly.type
_entity_poly.pdbx_seq_one_letter_code
_entity_poly.pdbx_strand_id
1 'polypeptide(L)' 'AEAMESKAEHIANVTYTAPTETGEVETTVDTATQVAAVPRVGRNEPCPCGSGKKYKHCHGKLS' A
#
# COMPACT_ATOMS: atom_id res chain seq x y z
N ALA A 1 13.27 19.79 22.49
CA ALA A 1 11.87 19.85 22.01
C ALA A 1 11.70 19.00 20.74
N GLU A 2 12.81 18.55 20.15
CA GLU A 2 12.81 17.79 18.89
C GLU A 2 12.27 16.34 19.00
N ALA A 3 12.34 15.69 20.17
CA ALA A 3 11.91 14.29 20.31
C ALA A 3 10.40 14.05 20.11
N MET A 4 9.59 15.11 20.19
CA MET A 4 8.14 15.07 19.99
C MET A 4 7.72 15.41 18.56
N GLU A 5 8.60 16.03 17.76
CA GLU A 5 8.33 16.40 16.36
C GLU A 5 8.52 15.18 15.43
N SER A 6 9.54 14.35 15.66
CA SER A 6 9.75 13.08 14.92
C SER A 6 8.61 12.06 15.08
N LYS A 7 7.75 12.21 16.10
CA LYS A 7 6.57 11.36 16.31
C LYS A 7 5.43 11.71 15.31
N ALA A 8 5.36 12.96 14.87
CA ALA A 8 4.25 13.47 14.07
C ALA A 8 4.39 13.21 12.56
N GLU A 9 5.62 13.04 12.08
CA GLU A 9 5.95 12.85 10.67
C GLU A 9 5.78 11.40 10.16
N HIS A 10 5.53 10.44 11.05
CA HIS A 10 5.36 9.01 10.71
C HIS A 10 3.96 8.44 10.94
N ILE A 11 2.93 9.29 11.06
CA ILE A 11 1.55 8.83 11.28
C ILE A 11 0.92 8.41 9.94
N ALA A 12 1.33 7.26 9.42
CA ALA A 12 0.62 6.53 8.37
C ALA A 12 0.40 5.05 8.71
N ASN A 13 0.72 4.62 9.94
CA ASN A 13 0.41 3.30 10.45
C ASN A 13 -0.69 3.42 11.52
N VAL A 14 -1.90 2.96 11.19
CA VAL A 14 -2.94 2.74 12.20
C VAL A 14 -2.44 1.60 13.07
N THR A 15 -1.93 1.94 14.25
CA THR A 15 -1.45 0.95 15.22
C THR A 15 -2.61 0.59 16.12
N TYR A 16 -3.19 -0.60 15.94
CA TYR A 16 -4.25 -1.11 16.82
C TYR A 16 -3.61 -1.89 17.97
N THR A 17 -3.85 -1.46 19.20
CA THR A 17 -3.45 -2.19 20.41
C THR A 17 -4.66 -2.95 20.92
N ALA A 18 -4.66 -4.26 20.74
CA ALA A 18 -5.67 -5.15 21.29
C ALA A 18 -5.08 -5.94 22.47
N PRO A 19 -5.79 -6.11 23.60
CA PRO A 19 -5.36 -7.05 24.62
C PRO A 19 -5.57 -8.48 24.10
N THR A 20 -4.55 -9.33 24.25
CA THR A 20 -4.70 -10.78 24.03
C THR A 20 -5.46 -11.42 25.19
N GLU A 21 -5.92 -12.68 25.04
CA GLU A 21 -6.72 -13.39 26.07
C GLU A 21 -5.99 -13.53 27.43
N THR A 22 -4.68 -13.32 27.46
CA THR A 22 -3.83 -13.35 28.67
C THR A 22 -3.53 -11.96 29.24
N GLY A 23 -4.05 -10.88 28.64
CA GLY A 23 -3.87 -9.50 29.11
C GLY A 23 -2.56 -8.85 28.66
N GLU A 24 -1.85 -9.44 27.70
CA GLU A 24 -0.62 -8.87 27.14
C GLU A 24 -0.96 -7.91 25.97
N VAL A 25 -0.17 -6.86 25.81
CA VAL A 25 -0.38 -5.85 24.77
C VAL A 25 0.27 -6.28 23.47
N GLU A 26 -0.53 -6.67 22.48
CA GLU A 26 -0.03 -6.98 21.14
C GLU A 26 -0.18 -5.76 20.22
N THR A 27 0.89 -5.42 19.51
CA THR A 27 0.93 -4.28 18.58
C THR A 27 1.12 -4.82 17.16
N THR A 28 0.04 -4.97 16.40
CA THR A 28 0.13 -5.42 15.01
C THR A 28 0.27 -4.22 14.08
N VAL A 29 1.37 -4.17 13.33
CA VAL A 29 1.60 -3.14 12.31
C VAL A 29 1.16 -3.71 10.97
N ASP A 30 0.00 -3.27 10.47
CA ASP A 30 -0.51 -3.60 9.14
C ASP A 30 0.43 -3.03 8.06
N THR A 31 1.45 -3.82 7.70
CA THR A 31 2.38 -3.52 6.60
C THR A 31 1.75 -3.82 5.22
N ALA A 32 0.42 -4.01 5.18
CA ALA A 32 -0.34 -4.36 3.98
C ALA A 32 -0.58 -3.17 3.03
N THR A 33 -0.39 -1.93 3.48
CA THR A 33 -0.48 -0.72 2.63
C THR A 33 0.88 -0.27 2.11
N GLN A 34 1.79 -1.21 1.84
CA GLN A 34 2.80 -0.93 0.83
C GLN A 34 2.05 -0.84 -0.50
N VAL A 35 1.69 0.38 -0.90
CA VAL A 35 1.19 0.68 -2.22
C VAL A 35 2.27 0.21 -3.17
N ALA A 36 2.16 -1.03 -3.65
CA ALA A 36 3.02 -1.55 -4.69
C ALA A 36 2.99 -0.48 -5.77
N ALA A 37 4.15 0.10 -6.07
CA ALA A 37 4.27 1.16 -7.03
C ALA A 37 3.85 0.59 -8.38
N VAL A 38 2.55 0.63 -8.67
CA VAL A 38 2.00 0.11 -9.91
C VAL A 38 2.74 0.92 -10.98
N PRO A 39 3.57 0.27 -11.81
CA PRO A 39 4.35 1.00 -12.79
C PRO A 39 3.36 1.76 -13.66
N ARG A 40 3.62 3.06 -13.86
CA ARG A 40 2.83 3.91 -14.76
C ARG A 40 3.02 3.38 -16.18
N VAL A 41 2.25 2.37 -16.54
CA VAL A 41 2.31 1.73 -17.86
C VAL A 41 1.67 2.64 -18.91
N GLY A 42 2.43 2.94 -19.95
CA GLY A 42 1.95 3.72 -21.08
C GLY A 42 0.84 2.98 -21.84
N ARG A 43 -0.14 3.71 -22.39
CA ARG A 43 -1.29 3.09 -23.10
C ARG A 43 -0.89 2.12 -24.23
N ASN A 44 0.25 2.32 -24.88
CA ASN A 44 0.70 1.45 -25.98
C ASN A 44 1.61 0.30 -25.55
N GLU A 45 2.07 0.27 -24.30
CA GLU A 45 2.95 -0.78 -23.76
C GLU A 45 2.21 -2.10 -23.54
N PRO A 46 2.90 -3.25 -23.48
CA PRO A 46 2.29 -4.52 -23.10
C PRO A 46 1.65 -4.42 -21.72
N CYS A 47 0.44 -4.97 -21.59
CA CYS A 47 -0.30 -4.91 -20.35
C CYS A 47 0.37 -5.77 -19.27
N PRO A 48 0.61 -5.25 -18.04
CA PRO A 48 1.34 -5.96 -16.98
C PRO A 48 0.60 -7.21 -16.45
N CYS A 49 -0.63 -7.47 -16.88
CA CYS A 49 -1.38 -8.68 -16.57
C CYS A 49 -0.96 -9.92 -17.39
N GLY A 50 0.00 -9.78 -18.32
CA GLY A 50 0.49 -10.91 -19.12
C GLY A 50 -0.43 -11.32 -20.28
N SER A 51 -1.46 -10.55 -20.61
CA SER A 51 -2.42 -10.88 -21.68
C SER A 51 -1.86 -10.79 -23.11
N GLY A 52 -0.63 -10.29 -23.29
CA GLY A 52 -0.04 -10.01 -24.61
C GLY A 52 -0.67 -8.84 -25.36
N LYS A 53 -1.72 -8.21 -24.81
CA LYS A 53 -2.41 -7.05 -25.40
C LYS A 53 -1.75 -5.75 -24.93
N LYS A 54 -1.83 -4.70 -25.75
CA LYS A 54 -1.45 -3.33 -25.33
C LYS A 54 -2.36 -2.87 -24.18
N TYR A 55 -1.82 -2.11 -23.22
CA TYR A 55 -2.56 -1.64 -22.04
C TYR A 55 -3.89 -0.98 -22.42
N LYS A 56 -3.90 -0.14 -23.48
CA LYS A 56 -5.11 0.53 -24.01
C LYS A 56 -6.24 -0.39 -24.48
N HIS A 57 -5.94 -1.65 -24.77
CA HIS A 57 -6.91 -2.66 -25.22
C HIS A 57 -7.21 -3.71 -24.13
N CYS A 58 -6.69 -3.51 -22.92
CA CYS A 58 -6.88 -4.39 -21.78
C CYS A 58 -7.33 -3.54 -20.57
N HIS A 59 -6.52 -3.44 -19.52
CA HIS A 59 -6.85 -2.71 -18.29
C HIS A 59 -6.94 -1.19 -18.46
N GLY A 60 -6.41 -0.63 -19.56
CA GLY A 60 -6.51 0.79 -19.93
C GLY A 60 -7.54 1.06 -21.02
N LYS A 61 -8.54 0.19 -21.20
CA LYS A 61 -9.64 0.41 -22.16
C LYS A 61 -10.60 1.45 -21.59
N LEU A 62 -10.57 2.64 -22.17
CA LEU A 62 -11.62 3.64 -22.01
C LEU A 62 -12.76 3.18 -22.93
N SER A 63 -13.88 2.76 -22.36
CA SER A 63 -15.09 2.43 -23.13
C SER A 63 -15.79 3.71 -23.56
#